data_AF-A0A7V9K9B7-F1
#
_entry.id   AF-A0A7V9K9B7-F1
#
_cell.length_a   1.000
_cell.length_b   1.000
_cell.length_c   1.000
_cell.angle_alpha   90.00
_cell.angle_beta   90.00
_cell.angle_gamma   90.00
#
_symmetry.space_group_name_H-M   'P 1'
#
loop_
_entity.id
_entity.type
_entity.pdbx_description
1 polymer ?
#
loop_
_entity_poly.entity_id
_entity_poly.type
_entity_poly.pdbx_seq_one_letter_code
_entity_poly.pdbx_strand_id
1 'polypeptide(L)'
;MSTMEAPARGIEVCNTIEVRGNTLVVNVNKRYGSSVYTPTITIPLDHVLGAEADPEIERKMWRAWAFGRHSMWRSRIFGTNGEYCVPDPGVRFYNPRHSCAHKAVVIRLRDENCERLVVEVEDPEGAVERINRAVGAPAHAAASA
;
A
#
# COMPACT_ATOMS: atom_id res chain seq x y z
N MET A 1 -34.09 24.41 15.11
CA MET A 1 -32.94 23.70 15.71
C MET A 1 -32.30 22.90 14.59
N SER A 2 -31.23 23.41 13.98
CA SER A 2 -30.51 22.69 12.93
C SER A 2 -29.58 21.68 13.59
N THR A 3 -29.84 20.40 13.37
CA THR A 3 -28.90 19.33 13.68
C THR A 3 -27.64 19.54 12.85
N MET A 4 -26.58 20.01 13.50
CA MET A 4 -25.23 19.94 12.98
C MET A 4 -24.87 18.45 12.94
N GLU A 5 -24.99 17.82 11.77
CA GLU A 5 -24.34 16.55 11.52
C GLU A 5 -22.85 16.74 11.78
N ALA A 6 -22.33 16.06 12.79
CA ALA A 6 -20.89 15.96 12.97
C ALA A 6 -20.32 15.34 11.68
N PRO A 7 -19.31 15.95 11.02
CA PRO A 7 -18.71 15.32 9.86
C PRO A 7 -18.24 13.94 10.28
N ALA A 8 -18.65 12.91 9.54
CA ALA A 8 -18.12 11.57 9.71
C ALA A 8 -16.60 11.70 9.74
N ARG A 9 -15.97 11.45 10.90
CA ARG A 9 -14.51 11.49 11.01
C ARG A 9 -13.99 10.37 10.13
N GLY A 10 -13.71 10.70 8.86
CA GLY A 10 -13.09 9.81 7.91
C GLY A 10 -11.84 9.23 8.55
N ILE A 11 -11.60 7.94 8.36
CA ILE A 11 -10.42 7.31 8.92
C ILE A 11 -9.20 7.90 8.20
N GLU A 12 -8.42 8.66 8.96
CA GLU A 12 -7.20 9.30 8.50
C GLU A 12 -6.14 8.23 8.22
N VAL A 13 -5.53 8.31 7.04
CA VAL A 13 -4.45 7.41 6.63
C VAL A 13 -3.17 8.21 6.63
N CYS A 14 -2.36 8.02 7.67
CA CYS A 14 -1.17 8.85 7.87
C CYS A 14 0.07 8.31 7.12
N ASN A 15 -0.05 7.31 6.25
CA ASN A 15 1.11 6.85 5.48
C ASN A 15 1.40 7.84 4.34
N THR A 16 2.67 8.04 4.02
CA THR A 16 3.09 8.88 2.89
C THR A 16 4.00 8.12 1.94
N ILE A 17 3.92 8.49 0.67
CA ILE A 17 4.84 8.02 -0.37
C ILE A 17 5.50 9.25 -0.99
N GLU A 18 6.82 9.22 -1.05
CA GLU A 18 7.66 10.29 -1.56
C GLU A 18 8.68 9.74 -2.54
N VAL A 19 8.93 10.47 -3.62
CA VAL A 19 10.06 10.21 -4.52
C VAL A 19 11.17 11.19 -4.14
N ARG A 20 12.34 10.67 -3.77
CA ARG A 20 13.52 11.45 -3.38
C ARG A 20 14.70 11.05 -4.25
N GLY A 21 15.00 11.86 -5.28
CA GLY A 21 16.03 11.51 -6.27
C GLY A 21 15.69 10.19 -6.95
N ASN A 22 16.60 9.22 -6.90
CA ASN A 22 16.42 7.88 -7.49
C ASN A 22 15.84 6.85 -6.52
N THR A 23 15.07 7.29 -5.53
CA THR A 23 14.59 6.43 -4.44
C THR A 23 13.14 6.72 -4.11
N LEU A 24 12.33 5.67 -4.02
CA LEU A 24 10.98 5.71 -3.49
C LEU A 24 11.02 5.49 -1.97
N VAL A 25 10.44 6.41 -1.22
CA VAL A 25 10.36 6.36 0.25
C VAL A 25 8.91 6.21 0.66
N VAL A 26 8.60 5.11 1.35
CA VAL A 26 7.28 4.83 1.91
C VAL A 26 7.39 5.00 3.42
N ASN A 27 6.74 6.01 3.96
CA ASN A 27 6.65 6.21 5.41
C ASN A 27 5.31 5.70 5.91
N VAL A 28 5.34 4.83 6.91
CA VAL A 28 4.16 4.37 7.60
C VAL A 28 4.14 4.92 9.01
N ASN A 29 3.04 5.59 9.34
CA ASN A 29 2.86 6.12 10.67
C ASN A 29 2.49 5.00 11.65
N LYS A 30 3.05 5.07 12.86
CA LYS A 30 2.78 4.08 13.91
C LYS A 30 1.29 4.07 14.22
N ARG A 31 0.66 2.92 14.03
CA ARG A 31 -0.66 2.66 14.61
C ARG A 31 -0.50 2.74 16.14
N TYR A 32 -1.28 3.61 16.78
CA TYR A 32 -1.22 3.81 18.23
C TYR A 32 -1.30 2.44 18.94
N GLY A 33 -0.24 2.07 19.67
CA GLY A 33 -0.17 0.80 20.41
C GLY A 33 0.38 -0.44 19.69
N SER A 34 0.85 -0.38 18.43
CA SER A 34 1.50 -1.53 17.77
C SER A 34 2.88 -1.20 17.20
N SER A 35 3.89 -2.03 17.50
CA SER A 35 5.32 -1.82 17.21
C SER A 35 5.87 -2.62 16.01
N VAL A 36 5.01 -3.23 15.18
CA VAL A 36 5.44 -4.33 14.29
C VAL A 36 5.93 -3.93 12.88
N TYR A 37 5.92 -2.64 12.53
CA TYR A 37 6.32 -2.18 11.19
C TYR A 37 7.59 -1.35 11.22
N THR A 38 8.47 -1.56 10.24
CA THR A 38 9.57 -0.62 9.96
C THR A 38 8.95 0.71 9.50
N PRO A 39 9.18 1.82 10.21
CA PRO A 39 8.45 3.07 9.97
C PRO A 39 8.71 3.66 8.58
N THR A 40 9.84 3.30 7.96
CA THR A 40 10.21 3.76 6.62
C THR A 40 10.73 2.57 5.80
N ILE A 41 10.18 2.39 4.61
CA ILE A 41 10.72 1.53 3.57
C ILE A 41 11.35 2.42 2.50
N THR A 42 12.51 1.99 2.00
CA THR A 42 13.27 2.69 0.97
C THR A 42 13.53 1.71 -0.16
N ILE A 43 13.09 2.05 -1.37
CA ILE A 43 13.16 1.20 -2.56
C ILE A 43 13.85 2.00 -3.67
N PRO A 44 14.92 1.47 -4.30
CA PRO A 44 15.51 2.11 -5.49
C PRO A 44 14.46 2.30 -6.59
N LEU A 45 14.42 3.46 -7.23
CA LEU A 45 13.42 3.73 -8.27
C LEU A 45 13.59 2.79 -9.47
N ASP A 46 14.81 2.32 -9.72
CA ASP A 46 15.09 1.30 -10.72
C ASP A 46 14.42 -0.05 -10.40
N HIS A 47 14.02 -0.31 -9.15
CA HIS A 47 13.26 -1.50 -8.77
C HIS A 47 11.75 -1.30 -8.92
N VAL A 48 11.28 -0.08 -9.23
CA VAL A 48 9.86 0.25 -9.35
C VAL A 48 9.43 0.20 -10.81
N LEU A 49 8.46 -0.66 -11.10
CA LEU A 49 7.88 -0.81 -12.45
C LEU A 49 6.74 0.17 -12.71
N GLY A 50 6.16 0.73 -11.65
CA GLY A 50 5.06 1.68 -11.69
C GLY A 50 4.11 1.51 -10.51
N ALA A 51 3.03 2.28 -10.50
CA ALA A 51 1.98 2.23 -9.50
C ALA A 51 0.59 2.35 -10.11
N GLU A 52 -0.40 1.82 -9.40
CA GLU A 52 -1.82 1.95 -9.72
C GLU A 52 -2.66 2.09 -8.45
N ALA A 53 -3.80 2.79 -8.54
CA ALA A 53 -4.79 2.80 -7.47
C ALA A 53 -5.73 1.61 -7.69
N ASP A 54 -5.70 0.64 -6.78
CA ASP A 54 -6.52 -0.57 -6.86
C ASP A 54 -7.27 -0.80 -5.55
N PRO A 55 -8.53 -0.35 -5.43
CA PRO A 55 -9.35 -0.59 -4.25
C PRO A 55 -9.90 -2.01 -4.16
N GLU A 56 -9.87 -2.80 -5.24
CA GLU A 56 -10.33 -4.18 -5.25
C GLU A 56 -9.28 -5.12 -4.63
N ILE A 57 -8.00 -4.75 -4.65
CA ILE A 57 -6.93 -5.60 -4.10
C ILE A 57 -7.15 -5.90 -2.61
N GLU A 58 -7.63 -4.92 -1.85
CA GLU A 58 -7.94 -5.11 -0.44
C GLU A 58 -9.10 -6.09 -0.28
N ARG A 59 -10.20 -5.91 -1.04
CA ARG A 59 -11.37 -6.80 -1.00
C ARG A 59 -11.00 -8.25 -1.30
N LYS A 60 -10.10 -8.49 -2.25
CA LYS A 60 -9.71 -9.82 -2.72
C LYS A 60 -8.66 -10.49 -1.84
N MET A 61 -7.64 -9.73 -1.42
CA MET A 61 -6.39 -10.30 -0.91
C MET A 61 -6.11 -9.99 0.57
N TRP A 62 -6.74 -8.96 1.16
CA TRP A 62 -6.48 -8.59 2.56
C TRP A 62 -6.83 -9.70 3.54
N ARG A 63 -8.02 -10.30 3.40
CA ARG A 63 -8.45 -11.39 4.28
C ARG A 63 -7.50 -12.58 4.19
N ALA A 64 -7.06 -12.93 2.98
CA ALA A 64 -6.06 -13.97 2.77
C ALA A 64 -4.74 -13.64 3.49
N TRP A 65 -4.21 -12.44 3.31
CA TRP A 65 -2.97 -11.99 3.94
C TRP A 65 -3.04 -11.92 5.48
N ALA A 66 -4.11 -11.34 6.03
CA ALA A 66 -4.26 -11.10 7.47
C ALA A 66 -4.43 -12.40 8.27
N PHE A 67 -5.15 -13.38 7.72
CA PHE A 67 -5.43 -14.64 8.41
C PHE A 67 -4.51 -15.79 7.93
N GLY A 68 -3.84 -15.66 6.78
CA GLY A 68 -2.89 -16.65 6.27
C GLY A 68 -1.52 -16.67 6.98
N ARG A 69 -1.18 -15.63 7.76
CA ARG A 69 0.08 -15.54 8.51
C ARG A 69 0.08 -16.30 9.85
N HIS A 70 -1.07 -16.67 10.39
CA HIS A 70 -1.19 -17.45 11.63
C HIS A 70 -1.51 -18.92 11.30
N SER A 71 -0.47 -19.74 11.24
CA SER A 71 -0.47 -21.16 10.92
C SER A 71 -1.14 -22.07 11.97
N MET A 72 -2.39 -21.77 12.37
CA MET A 72 -3.21 -22.68 13.18
C MET A 72 -4.65 -22.84 12.68
N TRP A 73 -5.16 -21.90 11.87
CA TRP A 73 -6.50 -21.97 11.30
C TRP A 73 -6.42 -21.99 9.77
N ARG A 74 -6.02 -23.14 9.23
CA ARG A 74 -5.88 -23.39 7.77
C ARG A 74 -7.21 -23.46 7.01
N SER A 75 -8.32 -23.23 7.69
CA SER A 75 -9.65 -23.42 7.13
C SER A 75 -10.38 -22.08 7.16
N ARG A 76 -11.18 -21.76 6.13
CA ARG A 76 -12.29 -20.80 6.23
C ARG A 76 -12.02 -19.29 6.08
N ILE A 77 -11.04 -18.87 5.28
CA ILE A 77 -11.10 -17.52 4.70
C ILE A 77 -11.98 -17.59 3.44
N PHE A 78 -13.29 -17.61 3.66
CA PHE A 78 -14.26 -17.42 2.59
C PHE A 78 -14.21 -15.95 2.16
N GLY A 79 -13.98 -15.69 0.87
CA GLY A 79 -14.38 -14.44 0.25
C GLY A 79 -15.87 -14.18 0.51
N THR A 80 -16.37 -12.97 0.26
CA THR A 80 -17.80 -12.64 0.38
C THR A 80 -18.72 -13.61 -0.38
N ASN A 81 -18.18 -14.33 -1.37
CA ASN A 81 -18.87 -15.32 -2.20
C ASN A 81 -18.51 -16.79 -1.88
N GLY A 82 -17.81 -17.07 -0.78
CA GLY A 82 -17.42 -18.45 -0.45
C GLY A 82 -16.21 -19.00 -1.21
N GLU A 83 -15.54 -18.18 -2.02
CA GLU A 83 -14.30 -18.59 -2.71
C GLU A 83 -13.09 -18.56 -1.77
N TYR A 84 -12.22 -19.56 -1.92
CA TYR A 84 -11.00 -19.71 -1.15
C TYR A 84 -9.92 -18.77 -1.69
N CYS A 85 -9.54 -17.75 -0.92
CA CYS A 85 -8.44 -16.86 -1.29
C CYS A 85 -7.13 -17.33 -0.62
N VAL A 86 -6.20 -17.84 -1.43
CA VAL A 86 -4.82 -18.11 -0.98
C VAL A 86 -4.06 -16.77 -0.93
N PRO A 87 -3.23 -16.52 0.10
CA PRO A 87 -2.35 -15.35 0.10
C PRO A 87 -1.39 -15.45 -1.09
N ASP A 88 -1.40 -14.45 -1.95
CA ASP A 88 -0.42 -14.35 -3.04
C ASP A 88 0.95 -13.97 -2.43
N PRO A 89 1.99 -14.81 -2.55
CA PRO A 89 3.30 -14.52 -1.98
C PRO A 89 3.97 -13.30 -2.61
N GLY A 90 3.57 -12.92 -3.83
CA GLY A 90 4.03 -11.71 -4.51
C GLY A 90 3.37 -10.43 -3.99
N VAL A 91 2.28 -10.51 -3.22
CA VAL A 91 1.55 -9.34 -2.68
C VAL A 91 1.84 -9.15 -1.21
N ARG A 92 2.30 -7.94 -0.87
CA ARG A 92 2.54 -7.54 0.50
C ARG A 92 1.76 -6.28 0.84
N PHE A 93 0.82 -6.40 1.76
CA PHE A 93 0.20 -5.23 2.39
C PHE A 93 1.13 -4.66 3.46
N TYR A 94 1.25 -3.33 3.50
CA TYR A 94 2.09 -2.63 4.45
C TYR A 94 1.34 -1.53 5.20
N ASN A 95 1.21 -1.71 6.52
CA ASN A 95 0.36 -0.90 7.40
C ASN A 95 -1.08 -0.64 6.87
N PRO A 96 -1.81 -1.66 6.39
CA PRO A 96 -3.16 -1.47 5.86
C PRO A 96 -4.19 -1.20 6.97
N ARG A 97 -5.18 -0.36 6.67
CA ARG A 97 -6.40 -0.12 7.42
C ARG A 97 -7.56 -0.64 6.58
N HIS A 98 -8.13 -1.75 7.03
CA HIS A 98 -9.22 -2.48 6.36
C HIS A 98 -10.43 -1.63 5.86
N SER A 99 -10.63 -0.45 6.43
CA SER A 99 -11.72 0.46 6.10
C SER A 99 -11.37 1.48 5.01
N CYS A 100 -10.16 1.42 4.46
CA CYS A 100 -9.58 2.44 3.59
C CYS A 100 -9.17 1.88 2.22
N ALA A 101 -9.85 0.85 1.71
CA ALA A 101 -9.56 0.26 0.40
C ALA A 101 -9.47 1.27 -0.74
N HIS A 102 -10.34 2.29 -0.76
CA HIS A 102 -10.33 3.38 -1.75
C HIS A 102 -9.05 4.24 -1.73
N LYS A 103 -8.22 4.10 -0.69
CA LYS A 103 -6.93 4.78 -0.51
C LYS A 103 -5.74 3.91 -0.90
N ALA A 104 -5.96 2.68 -1.36
CA ALA A 104 -4.91 1.72 -1.67
C ALA A 104 -4.16 2.07 -2.97
N VAL A 105 -2.84 2.15 -2.86
CA VAL A 105 -1.89 2.22 -3.96
C VAL A 105 -1.11 0.92 -4.02
N VAL A 106 -1.07 0.32 -5.20
CA VAL A 106 -0.26 -0.86 -5.50
C VAL A 106 0.98 -0.40 -6.24
N ILE A 107 2.14 -0.61 -5.65
CA ILE A 107 3.45 -0.34 -6.24
C ILE A 107 3.98 -1.66 -6.78
N ARG A 108 4.22 -1.73 -8.08
CA ARG A 108 4.80 -2.90 -8.75
C ARG A 108 6.31 -2.82 -8.68
N LEU A 109 6.93 -3.90 -8.22
CA LEU A 109 8.36 -3.97 -7.93
C LEU A 109 9.01 -5.13 -8.69
N ARG A 110 10.30 -4.99 -8.99
CA ARG A 110 11.22 -6.05 -9.41
C ARG A 110 12.36 -6.13 -8.41
N ASP A 111 13.05 -7.28 -8.37
CA ASP A 111 14.27 -7.46 -7.56
C ASP A 111 14.09 -7.16 -6.05
N GLU A 112 12.85 -7.24 -5.56
CA GLU A 112 12.46 -7.02 -4.17
C GLU A 112 11.77 -8.27 -3.59
N ASN A 113 11.64 -8.35 -2.26
CA ASN A 113 11.02 -9.49 -1.57
C ASN A 113 9.50 -9.64 -1.79
N CYS A 114 8.90 -8.78 -2.61
CA CYS A 114 7.52 -8.86 -3.07
C CYS A 114 7.40 -8.15 -4.42
N GLU A 115 6.54 -8.67 -5.29
CA GLU A 115 6.25 -8.08 -6.61
C GLU A 115 5.29 -6.90 -6.53
N ARG A 116 4.43 -6.87 -5.51
CA ARG A 116 3.40 -5.84 -5.29
C ARG A 116 3.40 -5.42 -3.84
N LEU A 117 3.78 -4.17 -3.60
CA LEU A 117 3.65 -3.52 -2.30
C LEU A 117 2.36 -2.69 -2.28
N VAL A 118 1.45 -3.02 -1.36
CA VAL A 118 0.18 -2.32 -1.19
C VAL A 118 0.26 -1.41 0.02
N VAL A 119 0.04 -0.12 -0.20
CA VAL A 119 0.09 0.93 0.83
C VAL A 119 -1.14 1.82 0.66
N GLU A 120 -1.83 2.10 1.75
CA GLU A 120 -2.91 3.09 1.74
C GLU A 120 -2.35 4.49 1.98
N VAL A 121 -2.79 5.49 1.23
CA VAL A 121 -2.38 6.90 1.37
C VAL A 121 -3.58 7.84 1.22
N GLU A 122 -3.49 9.07 1.72
CA GLU A 122 -4.62 10.02 1.63
C GLU A 122 -5.03 10.36 0.20
N ASP A 123 -4.04 10.55 -0.68
CA ASP A 123 -4.21 10.88 -2.09
C ASP A 123 -3.59 9.78 -2.96
N PRO A 124 -4.35 8.72 -3.29
CA PRO A 124 -3.84 7.60 -4.08
C PRO A 124 -3.54 8.01 -5.52
N GLU A 125 -4.36 8.85 -6.13
CA GLU A 125 -4.19 9.27 -7.53
C GLU A 125 -2.93 10.13 -7.69
N GLY A 126 -2.75 11.14 -6.82
CA GLY A 126 -1.54 11.97 -6.86
C GLY A 126 -0.28 11.21 -6.45
N ALA A 127 -0.38 10.16 -5.62
CA ALA A 127 0.74 9.25 -5.37
C ALA A 127 1.12 8.45 -6.63
N VAL A 128 0.13 7.85 -7.30
CA VAL A 128 0.32 7.09 -8.55
C VAL A 128 0.94 7.95 -9.63
N GLU A 129 0.41 9.15 -9.86
CA GLU A 129 0.95 10.08 -10.86
C GLU A 129 2.42 10.40 -10.58
N ARG A 130 2.76 10.74 -9.32
CA ARG A 130 4.13 11.07 -8.92
C ARG A 130 5.09 9.90 -9.13
N ILE A 131 4.70 8.68 -8.78
CA ILE A 131 5.53 7.48 -8.95
C ILE A 131 5.73 7.20 -10.44
N ASN A 132 4.66 7.14 -11.21
CA ASN A 132 4.73 6.81 -12.64
C ASN A 132 5.50 7.86 -13.43
N ARG A 133 5.37 9.15 -13.08
CA ARG A 133 6.18 10.22 -13.66
C ARG A 133 7.66 10.03 -13.34
N ALA A 134 8.01 9.61 -12.13
CA ALA A 134 9.39 9.38 -11.74
C ALA A 134 10.00 8.16 -12.45
N VAL A 135 9.24 7.07 -12.58
CA VAL A 135 9.67 5.85 -13.31
C VAL A 135 9.80 6.12 -14.82
N GLY A 136 8.86 6.90 -15.39
CA GLY A 136 8.88 7.29 -16.80
C GLY A 136 9.85 8.42 -17.13
N ALA A 137 10.38 9.12 -16.12
CA ALA A 137 11.45 10.07 -16.31
C ALA A 137 12.75 9.30 -16.56
N PRO A 138 13.43 9.47 -17.70
CA PRO A 138 14.79 8.95 -17.84
C PRO A 138 15.63 9.56 -16.71
N ALA A 139 16.47 8.76 -16.04
CA ALA A 139 17.28 9.15 -14.88
C ALA A 139 17.92 10.55 -15.05
N HIS A 140 17.18 11.60 -14.66
CA HIS A 140 17.57 12.97 -14.97
C HIS A 140 18.38 13.47 -13.79
N ALA A 141 19.69 13.57 -14.04
CA ALA A 141 20.75 14.11 -13.19
C ALA A 141 21.71 13.09 -12.53
N ALA A 142 22.08 12.02 -13.23
CA ALA A 142 23.46 11.53 -13.15
C ALA A 142 24.37 12.38 -14.06
N ALA A 143 24.47 13.68 -13.80
CA ALA A 143 25.51 14.60 -14.30
C ALA A 143 25.09 16.04 -14.04
N SER A 144 25.55 16.61 -12.93
CA SER A 144 25.95 18.01 -12.92
C SER A 144 27.36 18.00 -12.38
N ALA A 145 28.29 17.86 -13.33
CA ALA A 145 29.72 18.10 -13.17
C ALA A 145 29.99 19.60 -12.96
#